data_AF-A0A455SKI0-F1
#
_entry.id   AF-A0A455SKI0-F1
#
_cell.length_a   1.000
_cell.length_b   1.000
_cell.length_c   1.000
_cell.angle_alpha   90.00
_cell.angle_beta   90.00
_cell.angle_gamma   90.00
#
_symmetry.space_group_name_H-M   'P 1'
#
loop_
_entity.id
_entity.type
_entity.pdbx_description
1 polymer ?
#
loop_
_entity_poly.entity_id
_entity_poly.type
_entity_poly.pdbx_seq_one_letter_code
_entity_poly.pdbx_strand_id
1 'polypeptide(L)'
;MILAVERGSGLIVGHLVSQTRSLACLQSFIDSLPPAHRYASDGHAAYQEAIWPEGGQHVLSVGKEETFTVESVNANLRTYLKRLARRSRCFSRSLRALREAVRLFVYYYNHRQHIYLTHPSYRGRLPLLN
;
A
#
# COMPACT_ATOMS: atom_id res chain seq x y z
N MET A 1 -5.31 5.44 -6.06
CA MET A 1 -4.51 5.16 -4.86
C MET A 1 -3.35 4.25 -5.22
N ILE A 2 -2.24 4.40 -4.53
CA ILE A 2 -1.04 3.54 -4.57
C ILE A 2 -0.66 3.22 -3.12
N LEU A 3 -0.26 1.98 -2.85
CA LEU A 3 0.31 1.56 -1.57
C LEU A 3 1.73 1.04 -1.83
N ALA A 4 2.66 1.36 -0.92
CA ALA A 4 3.96 0.73 -0.81
C ALA A 4 3.97 -0.10 0.47
N VAL A 5 4.43 -1.34 0.38
CA VAL A 5 4.38 -2.33 1.45
C VAL A 5 5.76 -2.95 1.58
N GLU A 6 6.30 -3.01 2.80
CA GLU A 6 7.53 -3.73 3.09
C GLU A 6 7.21 -5.24 3.10
N ARG A 7 7.95 -6.02 2.30
CA ARG A 7 7.56 -7.39 1.95
C ARG A 7 7.62 -8.36 3.13
N GLY A 8 8.61 -8.25 4.00
CA GLY A 8 8.85 -9.19 5.09
C GLY A 8 7.84 -9.04 6.23
N SER A 9 7.52 -7.80 6.59
CA SER A 9 6.61 -7.44 7.69
C SER A 9 5.16 -7.28 7.25
N GLY A 10 4.93 -6.97 5.97
CA GLY A 10 3.61 -6.59 5.46
C GLY A 10 3.15 -5.21 5.92
N LEU A 11 4.02 -4.40 6.54
CA LEU A 11 3.70 -3.04 6.94
C LEU A 11 3.54 -2.13 5.71
N ILE A 12 2.53 -1.27 5.76
CA ILE A 12 2.36 -0.22 4.77
C ILE A 12 3.34 0.90 5.09
N VAL A 13 4.34 1.09 4.23
CA VAL A 13 5.41 2.09 4.41
C VAL A 13 5.15 3.38 3.63
N GLY A 14 4.19 3.37 2.72
CA GLY A 14 3.77 4.56 1.99
C GLY A 14 2.38 4.40 1.39
N HIS A 15 1.66 5.51 1.25
CA HIS A 15 0.41 5.53 0.50
C HIS A 15 0.21 6.86 -0.24
N LEU A 16 -0.35 6.79 -1.45
CA LEU A 16 -0.74 7.96 -2.24
C LEU A 16 -2.21 7.90 -2.61
N VAL A 17 -2.95 8.96 -2.30
CA VAL A 17 -4.32 9.18 -2.77
C VAL A 17 -4.35 10.41 -3.68
N SER A 18 -4.41 10.14 -4.98
CA SER A 18 -4.50 11.14 -6.05
C SER A 18 -5.64 10.81 -7.00
N GLN A 19 -6.18 11.85 -7.66
CA GLN A 19 -7.15 11.72 -8.76
C GLN A 19 -6.46 11.28 -10.05
N THR A 20 -5.22 11.72 -10.27
CA THR A 20 -4.40 11.38 -11.43
C THR A 20 -3.25 10.45 -11.03
N ARG A 21 -2.79 9.64 -12.00
CA ARG A 21 -1.56 8.85 -11.89
C ARG A 21 -0.49 9.44 -12.81
N SER A 22 -0.26 10.74 -12.72
CA SER A 22 0.82 11.38 -13.48
C SER A 22 2.18 10.93 -12.96
N LEU A 23 3.19 10.93 -13.84
CA LEU A 23 4.57 10.63 -13.49
C LEU A 23 5.06 11.53 -12.34
N ALA A 24 4.76 12.82 -12.37
CA ALA A 24 5.14 13.75 -11.30
C ALA A 24 4.57 13.35 -9.92
N CYS A 25 3.29 12.98 -9.84
CA CYS A 25 2.70 12.51 -8.59
C CYS A 25 3.31 11.17 -8.13
N LEU A 26 3.66 10.31 -9.07
CA LEU A 26 4.30 9.03 -8.78
C LEU A 26 5.74 9.23 -8.27
N GLN A 27 6.50 10.11 -8.91
CA GLN A 27 7.87 10.46 -8.53
C GLN A 27 7.90 11.03 -7.12
N SER A 28 7.05 12.03 -6.82
CA SER A 28 6.94 12.59 -5.46
C SER A 28 6.59 11.53 -4.40
N PHE A 29 5.80 10.52 -4.78
CA PHE A 29 5.50 9.41 -3.89
C PHE A 29 6.72 8.51 -3.66
N ILE A 30 7.41 8.11 -4.73
CA ILE A 30 8.63 7.30 -4.66
C ILE A 30 9.72 7.99 -3.83
N ASP A 31 9.93 9.29 -4.03
CA ASP A 31 10.92 10.10 -3.29
C ASP A 31 10.62 10.17 -1.79
N SER A 32 9.36 9.97 -1.39
CA SER A 32 8.94 9.96 0.02
C SER A 32 9.03 8.59 0.69
N LEU A 33 9.32 7.54 -0.08
CA LEU A 33 9.41 6.19 0.48
C LEU A 33 10.71 6.02 1.28
N PRO A 34 10.71 5.19 2.33
CA PRO A 34 11.94 4.76 2.96
C PRO A 34 12.88 4.12 1.92
N PRO A 35 14.21 4.35 2.00
CA PRO A 35 15.16 3.70 1.13
C PRO A 35 15.07 2.18 1.21
N ALA A 36 15.09 1.52 0.05
CA ALA A 36 15.11 0.08 -0.09
C ALA A 36 16.03 -0.33 -1.24
N HIS A 37 16.64 -1.51 -1.11
CA HIS A 37 17.48 -2.08 -2.18
C HIS A 37 16.66 -2.58 -3.38
N ARG A 38 15.39 -2.95 -3.17
CA ARG A 38 14.53 -3.52 -4.20
C ARG A 38 13.13 -2.93 -4.13
N TYR A 39 12.63 -2.49 -5.27
CA TYR A 39 11.26 -1.99 -5.44
C TYR A 39 10.53 -2.82 -6.48
N ALA A 40 9.43 -3.46 -6.11
CA ALA A 40 8.63 -4.28 -7.02
C ALA A 40 7.33 -3.57 -7.41
N SER A 41 6.93 -3.66 -8.68
CA SER A 41 5.67 -3.10 -9.17
C SER A 41 4.94 -4.01 -10.16
N ASP A 42 3.66 -3.72 -10.41
CA ASP A 42 2.75 -4.47 -11.29
C ASP A 42 2.89 -4.13 -12.79
N GLY A 43 3.92 -3.36 -13.17
CA GLY A 43 4.26 -3.08 -14.56
C GLY A 43 3.48 -1.97 -15.25
N HIS A 44 2.71 -1.20 -14.50
CA HIS A 44 2.09 0.02 -15.03
C HIS A 44 3.16 0.97 -15.60
N ALA A 45 2.94 1.47 -16.83
CA ALA A 45 3.94 2.22 -17.61
C ALA A 45 4.62 3.36 -16.83
N ALA A 46 3.86 4.10 -16.02
CA ALA A 46 4.41 5.18 -15.19
C ALA A 46 5.55 4.76 -14.25
N TYR A 47 5.63 3.50 -13.82
CA TYR A 47 6.76 3.01 -13.00
C TYR A 47 8.04 2.79 -13.81
N GLN A 48 7.94 2.57 -15.12
CA GLN A 48 9.09 2.38 -16.01
C GLN A 48 9.81 3.71 -16.27
N GLU A 49 9.06 4.81 -16.25
CA GLU A 49 9.58 6.18 -16.45
C GLU A 49 10.03 6.84 -15.13
N ALA A 50 9.76 6.21 -13.98
CA ALA A 50 10.09 6.76 -12.67
C ALA A 50 11.57 6.57 -12.33
N ILE A 51 12.13 7.55 -11.64
CA ILE A 51 13.48 7.51 -11.08
C ILE A 51 13.39 6.86 -9.70
N TRP A 52 14.16 5.80 -9.48
CA TRP A 52 14.18 5.08 -8.21
C TRP A 52 15.31 5.60 -7.31
N PRO A 53 15.14 5.56 -5.97
CA PRO A 53 16.16 6.04 -5.04
C PRO A 53 17.52 5.38 -5.26
N GLU A 54 18.59 6.13 -5.01
CA GLU A 54 19.97 5.68 -5.22
C GLU A 54 20.24 4.36 -4.49
N GLY A 55 20.92 3.42 -5.17
CA GLY A 55 21.17 2.07 -4.66
C GLY A 55 19.95 1.13 -4.66
N GLY A 56 18.80 1.63 -5.11
CA GLY A 56 17.56 0.88 -5.28
C GLY A 56 17.39 0.32 -6.68
N GLN A 57 17.07 -0.97 -6.78
CA GLN A 57 16.75 -1.62 -8.05
C GLN A 57 15.25 -1.78 -8.21
N HIS A 58 14.70 -1.27 -9.31
CA HIS A 58 13.32 -1.54 -9.69
C HIS A 58 13.21 -2.87 -10.42
N VAL A 59 12.24 -3.68 -10.00
CA VAL A 59 11.95 -4.98 -10.58
C VAL A 59 10.50 -5.01 -11.01
N LEU A 60 10.29 -5.37 -12.28
CA LEU A 60 8.98 -5.72 -12.78
C LEU A 60 8.59 -7.10 -12.24
N SER A 61 7.49 -7.20 -11.49
CA SER A 61 7.03 -8.48 -10.96
C SER A 61 6.36 -9.31 -12.06
N VAL A 62 7.16 -10.02 -12.86
CA VAL A 62 6.66 -11.01 -13.82
C VAL A 62 6.05 -12.18 -13.04
N GLY A 63 4.76 -12.45 -13.22
CA GLY A 63 4.07 -13.58 -12.55
C GLY A 63 3.53 -13.31 -11.14
N LYS A 64 3.50 -12.05 -10.66
CA LYS A 64 2.96 -11.62 -9.35
C LYS A 64 3.65 -12.18 -8.09
N GLU A 65 4.75 -12.91 -8.25
CA GLU A 65 5.51 -13.50 -7.13
C GLU A 65 6.01 -12.44 -6.14
N GLU A 66 6.34 -11.24 -6.65
CA GLU A 66 6.81 -10.11 -5.84
C GLU A 66 5.68 -9.18 -5.37
N THR A 67 4.46 -9.31 -5.90
CA THR A 67 3.30 -8.43 -5.55
C THR A 67 2.25 -9.07 -4.66
N PHE A 68 2.38 -10.36 -4.31
CA PHE A 68 1.37 -11.05 -3.49
C PHE A 68 1.04 -10.33 -2.17
N THR A 69 2.05 -9.84 -1.44
CA THR A 69 1.84 -9.14 -0.17
C THR A 69 1.04 -7.85 -0.37
N VAL A 70 1.41 -7.02 -1.35
CA VAL A 70 0.70 -5.76 -1.61
C VAL A 70 -0.70 -6.01 -2.17
N GLU A 71 -0.92 -7.10 -2.91
CA GLU A 71 -2.25 -7.53 -3.37
C GLU A 71 -3.15 -7.92 -2.20
N SER A 72 -2.64 -8.68 -1.23
CA SER A 72 -3.36 -9.04 0.01
C SER A 72 -3.71 -7.81 0.85
N VAL A 73 -2.77 -6.86 1.00
CA VAL A 73 -3.03 -5.58 1.69
C VAL A 73 -4.11 -4.77 0.95
N ASN A 74 -4.04 -4.69 -0.38
CA ASN A 74 -5.04 -4.02 -1.20
C ASN A 74 -6.42 -4.70 -1.08
N ALA A 75 -6.48 -6.03 -0.96
CA ALA A 75 -7.72 -6.75 -0.72
C ALA A 75 -8.31 -6.38 0.66
N ASN A 76 -7.50 -6.38 1.72
CA ASN A 76 -7.90 -5.93 3.05
C ASN A 76 -8.46 -4.51 3.03
N LEU A 77 -7.74 -3.57 2.41
CA LEU A 77 -8.18 -2.18 2.27
C LEU A 77 -9.58 -2.09 1.64
N ARG A 78 -9.86 -2.82 0.56
CA ARG A 78 -11.17 -2.83 -0.11
C ARG A 78 -12.26 -3.49 0.73
N THR A 79 -11.91 -4.47 1.56
CA THR A 79 -12.83 -5.12 2.49
C THR A 79 -13.27 -4.16 3.59
N TYR A 80 -12.32 -3.46 4.22
CA TYR A 80 -12.59 -2.54 5.34
C TYR A 80 -13.16 -1.19 4.88
N LEU A 81 -12.63 -0.62 3.79
CA LEU A 81 -13.13 0.63 3.22
C LEU A 81 -14.10 0.35 2.07
N LYS A 82 -15.38 0.13 2.38
CA LYS A 82 -16.44 -0.14 1.37
C LYS A 82 -16.50 0.89 0.24
N ARG A 83 -16.09 2.14 0.50
CA ARG A 83 -15.96 3.21 -0.51
C ARG A 83 -14.93 2.92 -1.62
N LEU A 84 -14.10 1.88 -1.47
CA LEU A 84 -13.11 1.41 -2.44
C LEU A 84 -13.43 0.01 -2.99
N ALA A 85 -14.53 -0.61 -2.54
CA ALA A 85 -14.83 -2.01 -2.85
C ALA A 85 -15.12 -2.25 -4.34
N ARG A 86 -15.77 -1.29 -5.03
CA ARG A 86 -16.09 -1.39 -6.46
C ARG A 86 -15.83 -0.07 -7.18
N ARG A 87 -14.88 -0.08 -8.13
CA ARG A 87 -14.44 1.12 -8.86
C ARG A 87 -15.58 1.92 -9.50
N SER A 88 -16.58 1.25 -10.06
CA SER A 88 -17.68 1.89 -10.78
C SER A 88 -18.87 2.32 -9.91
N ARG A 89 -18.97 1.83 -8.66
CA ARG A 89 -20.15 2.05 -7.79
C ARG A 89 -19.83 2.71 -6.47
N CYS A 90 -18.61 2.53 -5.99
CA CYS A 90 -18.13 3.05 -4.73
C CYS A 90 -17.04 4.07 -5.03
N PHE A 91 -17.37 5.34 -4.87
CA PHE A 91 -16.43 6.44 -5.05
C PHE A 91 -16.59 7.42 -3.89
N SER A 92 -15.51 8.15 -3.59
CA SER A 92 -15.58 9.25 -2.63
C SER A 92 -15.77 10.55 -3.40
N ARG A 93 -16.76 11.34 -2.97
CA ARG A 93 -17.01 12.68 -3.53
C ARG A 93 -16.00 13.72 -3.05
N SER A 94 -15.24 13.41 -2.00
CA SER A 94 -14.23 14.30 -1.42
C SER A 94 -12.88 13.59 -1.36
N LEU A 95 -11.91 14.12 -2.09
CA LEU A 95 -10.53 13.61 -2.08
C LEU A 95 -9.92 13.67 -0.68
N ARG A 96 -10.23 14.73 0.08
CA ARG A 96 -9.81 14.89 1.48
C ARG A 96 -10.38 13.77 2.35
N ALA A 97 -11.69 13.51 2.27
CA ALA A 97 -12.31 12.45 3.06
C ALA A 97 -11.77 11.06 2.72
N LEU A 98 -11.38 10.83 1.45
CA LEU A 98 -10.70 9.60 1.06
C LEU A 98 -9.27 9.52 1.64
N ARG A 99 -8.50 10.61 1.61
CA ARG A 99 -7.16 10.68 2.20
C ARG A 99 -7.19 10.35 3.69
N GLU A 100 -8.10 10.94 4.45
CA GLU A 100 -8.21 10.67 5.89
C GLU A 100 -8.67 9.24 6.18
N ALA A 101 -9.61 8.70 5.41
CA ALA A 101 -10.03 7.31 5.58
C ALA A 101 -8.88 6.32 5.31
N VAL A 102 -8.03 6.60 4.33
CA VAL A 102 -6.86 5.77 4.02
C VAL A 102 -5.80 5.92 5.10
N ARG A 103 -5.52 7.13 5.60
CA ARG A 103 -4.61 7.36 6.72
C ARG A 103 -5.03 6.56 7.95
N LEU A 104 -6.32 6.63 8.31
CA LEU A 104 -6.87 5.89 9.44
C LEU A 104 -6.73 4.38 9.26
N PHE A 105 -7.02 3.88 8.05
CA PHE A 105 -6.81 2.47 7.72
C PHE A 105 -5.34 2.07 7.90
N VAL A 106 -4.40 2.85 7.34
CA VAL A 106 -2.96 2.55 7.41
C VAL A 106 -2.50 2.49 8.87
N TYR A 107 -2.93 3.44 9.70
CA TYR A 107 -2.60 3.45 11.12
C TYR A 107 -3.03 2.16 11.83
N TYR A 108 -4.32 1.80 11.76
CA TYR A 108 -4.82 0.60 12.44
C TYR A 108 -4.31 -0.70 11.81
N TYR A 109 -4.13 -0.73 10.49
CA TYR A 109 -3.56 -1.89 9.80
C TYR A 109 -2.13 -2.15 10.27
N ASN A 110 -1.28 -1.12 10.28
CA ASN A 110 0.10 -1.23 10.72
C ASN A 110 0.21 -1.57 12.21
N HIS A 111 -0.64 -0.97 13.05
CA HIS A 111 -0.68 -1.32 14.47
C HIS A 111 -0.99 -2.81 14.68
N ARG A 112 -1.98 -3.33 13.95
CA ARG A 112 -2.32 -4.76 13.96
C ARG A 112 -1.18 -5.63 13.44
N GLN A 113 -0.52 -5.25 12.34
CA GLN A 113 0.63 -6.00 11.82
C GLN A 113 1.78 -6.03 12.82
N HIS A 114 2.09 -4.90 13.46
CA HIS A 114 3.11 -4.82 14.49
C HIS A 114 2.82 -5.77 15.66
N ILE A 115 1.57 -5.86 16.10
CA ILE A 115 1.15 -6.84 17.12
C ILE A 115 1.41 -8.27 16.65
N TYR A 116 1.09 -8.62 15.40
CA TYR A 116 1.35 -9.98 14.88
C TYR A 116 2.84 -10.30 14.76
N LEU A 117 3.67 -9.32 14.43
CA LEU A 117 5.12 -9.50 14.31
C LEU A 117 5.78 -9.68 15.68
N THR A 118 5.33 -8.91 16.68
CA THR A 118 5.86 -8.96 18.05
C THR A 118 5.27 -10.10 18.88
N HIS A 119 4.03 -10.52 18.58
CA HIS A 119 3.30 -11.57 19.28
C HIS A 119 2.65 -12.55 18.28
N PRO A 120 3.45 -13.47 17.69
CA PRO A 120 2.95 -14.40 16.67
C PRO A 120 1.78 -15.29 17.13
N SER A 121 1.64 -15.53 18.44
CA SER A 121 0.55 -16.30 19.04
C SER A 121 -0.85 -15.70 18.84
N TYR A 122 -0.93 -14.38 18.56
CA TYR A 122 -2.19 -13.67 18.27
C TYR A 122 -2.64 -13.79 16.81
N ARG A 123 -1.84 -14.41 15.94
CA ARG A 123 -2.23 -14.63 14.54
C ARG A 123 -3.44 -15.57 14.52
N GLY A 124 -4.61 -15.06 14.10
CA GLY A 124 -5.88 -15.78 14.10
C GLY A 124 -6.66 -15.75 15.42
N ARG A 125 -6.09 -15.15 16.47
CA ARG A 125 -6.72 -14.94 17.79
C ARG A 125 -6.43 -13.52 18.23
N LEU A 126 -7.04 -12.54 17.56
CA LEU A 126 -7.12 -11.21 18.15
C LEU A 126 -8.19 -11.30 19.23
N PRO A 127 -7.86 -11.06 20.52
CA PRO A 127 -8.91 -10.63 21.42
C PRO A 127 -9.47 -9.37 20.80
N LEU A 128 -10.73 -9.41 20.37
CA LEU A 128 -11.46 -8.17 20.10
C LEU A 128 -11.27 -7.33 21.37
N LEU A 129 -10.85 -6.08 21.20
CA LEU A 129 -10.73 -5.14 22.31
C LEU A 129 -12.09 -5.15 23.03
N ASN A 130 -12.16 -5.85 24.16
CA ASN A 130 -13.27 -5.82 25.10
C ASN A 130 -13.08 -4.62 26.01
#